data_AF-A0AAE5IWH2-F1
#
_entry.id   AF-A0AAE5IWH2-F1
#
_cell.length_a   1.000
_cell.length_b   1.000
_cell.length_c   1.000
_cell.angle_alpha   90.00
_cell.angle_beta   90.00
_cell.angle_gamma   90.00
#
_symmetry.space_group_name_H-M   'P 1'
#
loop_
_entity.id
_entity.type
_entity.pdbx_description
1 polymer ?
#
loop_
_entity_poly.entity_id
_entity_poly.type
_entity_poly.pdbx_seq_one_letter_code
_entity_poly.pdbx_strand_id
1 'polypeptide(L)' 'MQNLQDVMDHDSALTVSCRDCGAAEGDPCTAPDRNGIRHPLTRFPAHPKRIKRAARIARLQAFDAERAAARAEAGQ' A
#
# COMPACT_ATOMS: atom_id res chain seq x y z
N MET A 1 -5.61 14.94 -15.33
CA MET A 1 -5.17 15.44 -14.02
C MET A 1 -5.10 14.24 -13.09
N GLN A 2 -3.94 13.94 -12.49
CA GLN A 2 -3.88 12.98 -11.38
C GLN A 2 -4.46 13.67 -10.14
N ASN A 3 -5.38 13.03 -9.41
CA ASN A 3 -5.92 13.58 -8.18
C ASN A 3 -4.89 13.42 -7.04
N LEU A 4 -4.87 14.35 -6.08
CA LEU A 4 -4.00 14.29 -4.91
C LEU A 4 -4.16 12.96 -4.14
N GLN A 5 -5.40 12.45 -4.07
CA GLN A 5 -5.70 11.18 -3.43
C GLN A 5 -4.99 10.00 -4.10
N ASP A 6 -4.88 10.00 -5.44
CA ASP A 6 -4.14 8.96 -6.15
C ASP A 6 -2.67 8.96 -5.72
N VAL A 7 -2.05 10.13 -5.57
CA VAL A 7 -0.65 10.24 -5.14
C VAL A 7 -0.47 9.71 -3.71
N MET A 8 -1.33 10.11 -2.78
CA MET A 8 -1.29 9.65 -1.38
C MET A 8 -1.50 8.14 -1.24
N ASP A 9 -2.42 7.57 -2.02
CA ASP A 9 -2.68 6.14 -2.04
C ASP A 9 -1.46 5.34 -2.56
N HIS A 10 -0.66 5.93 -3.45
CA HIS A 10 0.57 5.31 -3.96
C HIS A 10 1.71 5.31 -2.93
N ASP A 11 1.96 6.40 -2.23
CA ASP A 11 2.95 6.43 -1.14
C ASP A 11 2.59 5.41 -0.05
N SER A 12 1.32 5.38 0.33
CA SER A 12 0.79 4.39 1.27
C SER A 12 1.02 2.96 0.79
N ALA A 13 0.92 2.71 -0.52
CA ALA A 13 1.15 1.39 -1.08
C ALA A 13 2.60 0.91 -0.97
N LEU A 14 3.58 1.81 -0.97
CA LEU A 14 5.00 1.46 -0.82
C LEU A 14 5.34 0.92 0.57
N THR A 15 4.52 1.21 1.59
CA THR A 15 4.69 0.69 2.96
C THR A 15 4.41 -0.80 3.12
N VAL A 16 3.86 -1.46 2.09
CA VAL A 16 3.53 -2.89 2.13
C VAL A 16 4.15 -3.63 0.96
N SER A 17 4.61 -4.86 1.14
CA SER A 17 5.11 -5.68 0.03
C SER A 17 4.05 -5.99 -1.05
N CYS A 18 4.46 -6.05 -2.32
CA CYS A 18 3.58 -6.40 -3.42
C CYS A 18 3.57 -7.91 -3.66
N ARG A 19 2.42 -8.57 -3.48
CA ARG A 19 2.29 -10.02 -3.74
C ARG A 19 2.18 -10.38 -5.22
N ASP A 20 1.89 -9.42 -6.09
CA ASP A 20 1.69 -9.68 -7.54
C ASP A 20 3.03 -9.74 -8.29
N CYS A 21 3.98 -8.88 -7.91
CA CYS A 21 5.31 -8.81 -8.53
C CYS A 21 6.48 -9.14 -7.61
N GLY A 22 6.23 -9.34 -6.31
CA GLY A 22 7.26 -9.60 -5.31
C GLY A 22 8.05 -8.38 -4.87
N ALA A 23 7.71 -7.16 -5.32
CA ALA A 23 8.41 -5.95 -4.91
C ALA A 23 8.34 -5.75 -3.39
N ALA A 24 9.49 -5.42 -2.79
CA ALA A 24 9.61 -5.18 -1.36
C ALA A 24 8.96 -3.85 -0.96
N GLU A 25 8.92 -3.59 0.35
CA GLU A 25 8.50 -2.31 0.90
C GLU A 25 9.50 -1.22 0.48
N GLY A 26 9.00 -0.04 0.11
CA GLY A 26 9.80 1.04 -0.47
C GLY A 26 10.10 0.90 -1.97
N ASP A 27 10.18 -0.31 -2.49
CA ASP A 27 10.50 -0.53 -3.90
C ASP A 27 9.29 -0.36 -4.83
N PRO A 28 9.48 0.24 -6.03
CA PRO A 28 8.42 0.32 -7.02
C PRO A 28 8.04 -1.06 -7.56
N CYS A 29 6.76 -1.24 -7.86
CA CYS A 29 6.29 -2.42 -8.57
C CYS A 29 6.92 -2.53 -9.95
N THR A 30 7.17 -3.76 -10.41
CA THR A 30 7.69 -4.03 -11.75
C THR A 30 6.68 -4.75 -12.62
N ALA A 31 6.69 -4.47 -13.92
CA ALA A 31 5.87 -5.13 -14.94
C ALA A 31 6.76 -5.74 -16.04
N PRO A 32 6.44 -6.94 -16.56
CA PRO A 32 7.17 -7.54 -17.66
C PRO A 32 6.95 -6.76 -18.96
N ASP A 33 8.00 -6.62 -19.77
CA ASP A 33 7.91 -6.16 -21.15
C ASP A 33 7.51 -7.29 -22.11
N ARG A 34 7.52 -7.00 -23.41
CA ARG A 34 7.21 -7.98 -24.48
C ARG A 34 8.19 -9.15 -24.55
N ASN A 35 9.39 -8.97 -24.01
CA ASN A 35 10.45 -9.98 -23.98
C ASN A 35 10.49 -10.72 -22.62
N GLY A 36 9.57 -10.41 -21.69
CA GLY A 36 9.51 -10.99 -20.35
C GLY A 36 10.45 -10.35 -19.32
N ILE A 37 11.19 -9.31 -19.69
CA ILE A 37 12.08 -8.59 -18.76
C ILE A 37 11.24 -7.65 -17.90
N ARG A 38 11.43 -7.68 -16.58
CA ARG A 38 10.66 -6.84 -15.64
C ARG A 38 11.28 -5.45 -15.52
N HIS A 39 10.46 -4.42 -15.69
CA HIS A 39 10.86 -3.01 -15.56
C HIS A 39 10.05 -2.32 -14.47
N PRO A 40 10.64 -1.35 -13.73
CA PRO A 40 9.92 -0.60 -12.71
C PRO A 40 8.83 0.30 -13.31
N LEU A 41 7.69 0.39 -12.62
CA LEU A 41 6.63 1.32 -12.97
C LEU A 41 7.03 2.74 -12.56
N THR A 42 7.13 3.65 -13.52
CA THR A 42 7.67 5.01 -13.30
C THR A 42 6.61 6.06 -13.00
N ARG A 43 5.40 5.93 -13.53
CA ARG A 43 4.30 6.90 -13.32
C ARG A 43 3.35 6.51 -12.19
N PHE A 44 3.21 5.22 -11.94
CA PHE A 44 2.36 4.65 -10.90
C PHE A 44 3.14 3.51 -10.24
N PRO A 45 3.99 3.81 -9.23
CA PRO A 45 4.99 2.87 -8.70
C PRO A 45 4.38 1.70 -7.90
N ALA A 46 3.06 1.51 -7.93
CA ALA A 46 2.37 0.45 -7.23
C ALA A 46 1.27 -0.18 -8.09
N HIS A 47 1.14 -1.50 -8.06
CA HIS A 47 -0.02 -2.18 -8.64
C HIS A 47 -1.30 -1.83 -7.88
N PRO A 48 -2.47 -1.75 -8.53
CA PRO A 48 -3.75 -1.48 -7.87
C PRO A 48 -4.07 -2.43 -6.71
N LYS A 49 -3.67 -3.71 -6.83
CA LYS A 49 -3.83 -4.71 -5.76
C LYS A 49 -3.00 -4.36 -4.51
N ARG A 50 -1.80 -3.78 -4.69
CA ARG A 50 -0.93 -3.33 -3.59
C ARG A 50 -1.56 -2.15 -2.86
N ILE A 51 -2.12 -1.19 -3.61
CA ILE A 51 -2.85 -0.04 -3.06
C ILE A 51 -4.03 -0.50 -2.21
N LYS A 52 -4.89 -1.37 -2.76
CA LYS A 52 -6.03 -1.94 -2.01
C LYS A 52 -5.60 -2.68 -0.74
N ARG A 53 -4.46 -3.38 -0.79
CA ARG A 53 -3.90 -4.07 0.37
C ARG A 53 -3.46 -3.08 1.45
N ALA A 54 -2.74 -2.02 1.07
CA ALA A 54 -2.33 -0.97 2.00
C ALA A 54 -3.54 -0.31 2.66
N ALA A 55 -4.55 0.08 1.88
CA ALA A 55 -5.80 0.64 2.40
C ALA A 55 -6.52 -0.30 3.38
N ARG A 56 -6.52 -1.62 3.10
CA ARG A 56 -7.10 -2.62 4.01
C ARG A 56 -6.31 -2.70 5.32
N ILE A 57 -4.98 -2.70 5.27
CA ILE A 57 -4.14 -2.75 6.47
C ILE A 57 -4.32 -1.49 7.32
N ALA A 58 -4.33 -0.31 6.70
CA ALA A 58 -4.57 0.95 7.38
C ALA A 58 -5.92 0.97 8.11
N ARG A 59 -6.99 0.47 7.48
CA ARG A 59 -8.31 0.34 8.13
C ARG A 59 -8.29 -0.60 9.34
N LEU A 60 -7.59 -1.74 9.24
CA LEU A 60 -7.49 -2.67 10.35
C LEU A 60 -6.70 -2.06 11.52
N GLN A 61 -5.59 -1.37 11.23
CA GLN A 61 -4.80 -0.67 12.23
C GLN A 61 -5.61 0.42 12.95
N ALA A 62 -6.48 1.14 12.22
CA ALA A 62 -7.38 2.12 12.82
C ALA A 62 -8.35 1.46 13.82
N PHE A 63 -9.01 0.36 13.42
CA PHE A 63 -9.90 -0.37 14.33
C PHE A 63 -9.18 -0.94 15.56
N ASP A 64 -7.96 -1.44 15.39
CA ASP A 64 -7.16 -1.96 16.49
C ASP A 64 -6.74 -0.82 17.45
N ALA A 65 -6.41 0.36 16.92
CA ALA A 65 -6.10 1.55 17.71
C ALA A 65 -7.32 2.06 18.49
N GLU A 66 -8.51 2.12 17.87
CA GLU A 66 -9.76 2.50 18.55
C GLU A 66 -10.09 1.52 19.68
N ARG A 67 -9.94 0.21 19.44
CA ARG A 67 -10.14 -0.81 20.47
C ARG A 67 -9.13 -0.69 21.61
N ALA A 68 -7.87 -0.36 21.30
CA ALA A 68 -6.85 -0.14 22.30
C ALA A 68 -7.15 1.11 23.14
N ALA A 69 -7.61 2.20 22.53
CA ALA A 69 -8.03 3.42 23.22
C ALA A 69 -9.20 3.16 24.17
N ALA A 70 -10.26 2.49 23.70
CA ALA A 70 -11.41 2.14 24.54
C ALA A 70 -11.03 1.26 25.75
N ARG A 71 -10.06 0.35 25.58
CA ARG A 71 -9.51 -0.44 26.69
C ARG A 71 -8.71 0.41 27.68
N ALA A 72 -7.96 1.39 27.20
CA ALA A 72 -7.20 2.30 28.04
C ALA A 72 -8.12 3.23 28.86
N GLU A 73 -9.25 3.66 28.28
CA GLU A 73 -10.27 4.47 28.96
C GLU A 73 -11.07 3.66 29.99
N ALA A 74 -11.39 2.39 29.71
CA ALA A 74 -12.14 1.53 30.63
C ALA A 74 -11.31 0.98 31.82
N GLY A 75 -9.98 1.13 31.77
CA GLY A 75 -9.04 0.68 32.81
C GLY A 75 -8.58 1.80 33.77
N GLN A 76 -9.19 2.99 33.69
CA GLN A 76 -8.96 4.14 34.58
C GLN A 76 -10.11 4.32 35.56
#